data_AF-A0A1C3HHN0-F1
#
_entry.id   AF-A0A1C3HHN0-F1
#
_cell.length_a   1.000
_cell.length_b   1.000
_cell.length_c   1.000
_cell.angle_alpha   90.00
_cell.angle_beta   90.00
_cell.angle_gamma   90.00
#
_symmetry.space_group_name_H-M   'P 1'
#
loop_
_entity.id
_entity.type
_entity.pdbx_description
1 polymer ?
#
loop_
_entity_poly.entity_id
_entity_poly.type
_entity_poly.pdbx_seq_one_letter_code
_entity_poly.pdbx_strand_id
1 'polypeptide(L)'
;MKTENATSVYWQPALYRPGERVTGLADIHQSIQIILGTPCGADPHRPDFGSNIYRYIDQPVDQALPHVVRETTDALRRYEPRAEVVSVSHRAEGEHAWLQVQWRPVGAAWTETTEVTWR
;
A
#
# COMPACT_ATOMS: atom_id res chain seq x y z
N MET A 1 1.87 -10.91 18.16
CA MET A 1 3.29 -11.08 18.51
C MET A 1 4.11 -10.58 17.33
N LYS A 2 4.61 -9.33 17.38
CA LYS A 2 5.37 -8.73 16.27
C LYS A 2 6.77 -9.36 16.25
N THR A 3 7.07 -10.15 15.23
CA THR A 3 8.40 -10.73 15.01
C THR A 3 9.35 -9.64 14.52
N GLU A 4 9.94 -8.88 15.45
CA GLU A 4 11.08 -8.01 15.16
C GLU A 4 12.35 -8.86 15.01
N ASN A 5 12.55 -9.42 13.81
CA ASN A 5 13.83 -10.04 13.47
C ASN A 5 14.81 -8.92 13.07
N ALA A 6 15.71 -8.56 13.98
CA ALA A 6 16.73 -7.52 13.78
C ALA A 6 17.69 -7.78 12.59
N THR A 7 17.59 -8.95 11.97
CA THR A 7 18.40 -9.47 10.84
C THR A 7 17.60 -9.64 9.54
N SER A 8 16.46 -8.96 9.38
CA SER A 8 15.74 -9.00 8.09
C SER A 8 16.59 -8.37 6.97
N VAL A 9 16.67 -9.07 5.83
CA VAL A 9 17.34 -8.56 4.61
C VAL A 9 16.66 -7.28 4.10
N TYR A 10 15.34 -7.17 4.31
CA TYR A 10 14.54 -6.04 3.85
C TYR A 10 14.15 -5.13 5.01
N TRP A 11 14.52 -3.86 4.89
CA TRP A 11 14.25 -2.83 5.88
C TRP A 11 14.17 -1.46 5.22
N GLN A 12 13.49 -0.52 5.89
CA GLN A 12 13.45 0.88 5.51
C GLN A 12 13.30 1.78 6.75
N PRO A 13 13.65 3.09 6.67
CA PRO A 13 13.39 4.03 7.76
C PRO A 13 11.90 4.09 8.09
N ALA A 14 11.53 4.10 9.36
CA ALA A 14 10.13 4.13 9.75
C ALA A 14 9.50 5.50 9.43
N LEU A 15 8.34 5.49 8.75
CA LEU A 15 7.57 6.72 8.55
C LEU A 15 7.10 7.26 9.90
N TYR A 16 7.18 8.59 10.05
CA TYR A 16 6.77 9.33 11.25
C TYR A 16 7.48 8.94 12.57
N ARG A 17 8.54 8.13 12.50
CA ARG A 17 9.36 7.72 13.66
C ARG A 17 10.85 7.87 13.33
N PRO A 18 11.39 9.10 13.38
CA PRO A 18 12.79 9.36 13.02
C PRO A 18 13.77 8.52 13.84
N GLY A 19 14.78 7.95 13.18
CA GLY A 19 15.78 7.09 13.83
C GLY A 19 15.37 5.63 14.01
N GLU A 20 14.09 5.31 13.82
CA GLU A 20 13.61 3.93 13.80
C GLU A 20 13.60 3.36 12.39
N ARG A 21 13.59 2.02 12.29
CA ARG A 21 13.45 1.27 11.03
C ARG A 21 12.33 0.26 11.15
N VAL A 22 11.64 0.01 10.04
CA VAL A 22 10.74 -1.14 9.90
C VAL A 22 11.46 -2.25 9.14
N THR A 23 11.13 -3.50 9.45
CA THR A 23 11.79 -4.69 8.89
C THR A 23 10.76 -5.75 8.55
N GLY A 24 11.11 -6.67 7.64
CA GLY A 24 10.26 -7.82 7.29
C GLY A 24 8.87 -7.40 6.80
N LEU A 25 7.82 -7.86 7.47
CA LEU A 25 6.44 -7.54 7.06
C LEU A 25 6.08 -6.08 7.26
N ALA A 26 6.61 -5.45 8.32
CA ALA A 26 6.38 -4.03 8.57
C ALA A 26 7.00 -3.15 7.46
N ASP A 27 8.09 -3.61 6.84
CA ASP A 27 8.64 -3.00 5.63
C ASP A 27 7.66 -3.10 4.44
N ILE A 28 7.04 -4.26 4.21
CA ILE A 28 6.06 -4.41 3.12
C ILE A 28 4.81 -3.55 3.37
N HIS A 29 4.27 -3.54 4.58
CA HIS A 29 3.15 -2.66 4.95
C HIS A 29 3.44 -1.19 4.64
N GLN A 30 4.63 -0.72 5.02
CA GLN A 30 5.03 0.66 4.79
C GLN A 30 5.28 0.93 3.29
N SER A 31 5.86 -0.02 2.56
CA SER A 31 6.06 0.08 1.11
C SER A 31 4.72 0.24 0.36
N ILE A 32 3.70 -0.55 0.73
CA ILE A 32 2.34 -0.41 0.17
C ILE A 32 1.78 0.99 0.41
N GLN A 33 1.93 1.53 1.63
CA GLN A 33 1.50 2.89 1.95
C GLN A 33 2.22 3.94 1.10
N ILE A 34 3.53 3.80 0.91
CA ILE A 34 4.33 4.73 0.09
C ILE A 34 3.90 4.67 -1.38
N ILE A 35 3.76 3.47 -1.95
CA ILE A 35 3.38 3.29 -3.35
C ILE A 35 2.00 3.90 -3.62
N LEU A 36 1.01 3.58 -2.79
CA LEU A 36 -0.36 4.05 -3.00
C LEU A 36 -0.54 5.53 -2.63
N GLY A 37 0.20 6.02 -1.64
CA GLY A 37 0.18 7.42 -1.21
C GLY A 37 0.97 8.38 -2.10
N THR A 38 1.80 7.88 -3.01
CA THR A 38 2.59 8.71 -3.93
C THR A 38 1.86 8.87 -5.27
N PRO A 39 1.51 10.11 -5.70
CA PRO A 39 0.95 10.32 -7.03
C PRO A 39 1.98 10.02 -8.13
N CYS A 40 1.57 9.33 -9.20
CA CYS A 40 2.40 9.20 -10.40
C CYS A 40 2.84 10.58 -10.92
N GLY A 41 4.13 10.73 -11.22
CA GLY A 41 4.76 11.97 -11.65
C GLY A 41 5.38 12.81 -10.52
N ALA A 42 5.16 12.45 -9.25
CA ALA A 42 5.69 13.19 -8.11
C ALA A 42 7.20 12.95 -7.86
N ASP A 43 7.74 11.81 -8.29
CA ASP A 43 9.18 11.51 -8.25
C ASP A 43 9.82 11.93 -9.59
N PRO A 44 10.64 13.00 -9.63
CA PRO A 44 11.25 13.49 -10.87
C PRO A 44 12.16 12.45 -11.54
N HIS A 45 12.76 11.55 -10.76
CA HIS A 45 13.65 10.51 -11.26
C HIS A 45 12.89 9.24 -11.64
N ARG A 46 11.66 9.07 -11.15
CA ARG A 46 10.79 7.90 -11.41
C ARG A 46 9.35 8.36 -11.67
N PRO A 47 9.07 9.04 -12.80
CA PRO A 47 7.75 9.62 -13.06
C PRO A 47 6.61 8.59 -13.09
N ASP A 48 6.90 7.32 -13.42
CA ASP A 48 5.89 6.26 -13.39
C ASP A 48 5.56 5.75 -11.97
N PHE A 49 6.42 6.01 -10.98
CA PHE A 49 6.27 5.46 -9.63
C PHE A 49 5.06 6.04 -8.91
N GLY A 50 4.35 5.17 -8.19
CA GLY A 50 3.20 5.54 -7.37
C GLY A 50 1.90 4.94 -7.91
N SER A 51 0.80 5.65 -7.66
CA SER A 51 -0.53 5.28 -8.18
C SER A 51 -1.36 6.52 -8.57
N ASN A 52 -2.40 6.30 -9.37
CA ASN A 52 -3.35 7.36 -9.73
C ASN A 52 -4.66 7.31 -8.91
N ILE A 53 -4.68 6.60 -7.76
CA ILE A 53 -5.90 6.44 -6.96
C ILE A 53 -6.47 7.79 -6.47
N TYR A 54 -5.61 8.80 -6.32
CA TYR A 54 -5.99 10.15 -5.89
C TYR A 54 -6.96 10.84 -6.87
N ARG A 55 -6.98 10.44 -8.15
CA ARG A 55 -7.86 11.01 -9.18
C ARG A 55 -9.35 10.68 -8.98
N TYR A 56 -9.65 9.75 -8.07
CA TYR A 56 -10.99 9.22 -7.86
C TYR A 56 -11.61 9.63 -6.51
N ILE A 57 -10.95 10.49 -5.72
CA ILE A 57 -11.37 10.83 -4.34
C ILE A 57 -12.73 11.56 -4.29
N ASP A 58 -13.02 12.37 -5.30
CA ASP A 58 -14.25 13.18 -5.42
C ASP A 58 -15.36 12.47 -6.23
N GLN A 59 -15.10 11.25 -6.70
CA GLN A 59 -16.08 10.49 -7.46
C GLN A 59 -17.00 9.69 -6.53
N PRO A 60 -18.24 9.39 -6.95
CA PRO A 60 -19.09 8.45 -6.23
C PRO A 60 -18.38 7.10 -6.06
N VAL A 61 -18.44 6.53 -4.85
CA VAL A 61 -17.66 5.32 -4.49
C VAL A 61 -17.90 4.17 -5.46
N ASP A 62 -19.15 3.93 -5.85
CA ASP A 62 -19.51 2.85 -6.78
C ASP A 62 -18.88 2.99 -8.17
N GLN A 63 -18.58 4.23 -8.58
CA GLN A 63 -17.92 4.53 -9.85
C GLN A 63 -16.39 4.52 -9.70
N ALA A 64 -15.89 5.04 -8.58
CA ALA A 64 -14.46 5.12 -8.28
C ALA A 64 -13.83 3.74 -8.02
N LEU A 65 -14.52 2.86 -7.29
CA LEU A 65 -13.95 1.65 -6.72
C LEU A 65 -13.33 0.71 -7.76
N PRO A 66 -13.97 0.39 -8.91
CA PRO A 66 -13.35 -0.45 -9.93
C PRO A 66 -12.02 0.12 -10.47
N HIS A 67 -11.95 1.45 -10.64
CA HIS A 67 -10.72 2.11 -11.07
C HIS A 67 -9.64 2.06 -9.99
N VAL A 68 -10.01 2.32 -8.74
CA VAL A 68 -9.07 2.28 -7.61
C VAL A 68 -8.54 0.88 -7.37
N VAL A 69 -9.37 -0.16 -7.47
CA VAL A 69 -8.96 -1.57 -7.37
C VAL A 69 -7.95 -1.91 -8.46
N ARG A 70 -8.21 -1.50 -9.71
CA ARG A 70 -7.29 -1.72 -10.83
C ARG A 70 -5.96 -1.00 -10.60
N GLU A 71 -5.98 0.30 -10.32
CA GLU A 71 -4.75 1.09 -10.11
C GLU A 71 -3.93 0.55 -8.94
N THR A 72 -4.59 0.16 -7.85
CA THR A 72 -3.95 -0.45 -6.68
C THR A 72 -3.26 -1.76 -7.06
N THR A 73 -3.96 -2.65 -7.76
CA THR A 73 -3.43 -3.94 -8.18
C THR A 73 -2.26 -3.78 -9.14
N ASP A 74 -2.38 -2.90 -10.13
CA ASP A 74 -1.34 -2.64 -11.13
C ASP A 74 -0.08 -2.01 -10.49
N ALA A 75 -0.25 -1.02 -9.62
CA ALA A 75 0.85 -0.36 -8.92
C ALA A 75 1.60 -1.33 -7.99
N LEU A 76 0.88 -2.10 -7.17
CA LEU A 76 1.51 -3.05 -6.25
C LEU A 76 2.18 -4.21 -6.98
N ARG A 77 1.59 -4.71 -8.08
CA ARG A 77 2.23 -5.73 -8.92
C ARG A 77 3.54 -5.23 -9.52
N ARG A 78 3.61 -3.95 -9.89
CA ARG A 78 4.81 -3.34 -10.51
C ARG A 78 5.90 -3.02 -9.49
N TYR A 79 5.53 -2.51 -8.32
CA TYR A 79 6.47 -1.91 -7.37
C TYR A 79 6.68 -2.69 -6.07
N GLU A 80 5.81 -3.65 -5.74
CA GLU A 80 5.94 -4.50 -4.55
C GLU A 80 5.79 -6.00 -4.89
N PRO A 81 6.74 -6.60 -5.63
CA PRO A 81 6.65 -8.00 -6.07
C PRO A 81 6.74 -9.02 -4.93
N ARG A 82 7.06 -8.58 -3.70
CA ARG A 82 7.11 -9.46 -2.52
C ARG A 82 5.71 -9.73 -1.96
N ALA A 83 4.71 -8.94 -2.34
CA ALA A 83 3.33 -9.06 -1.92
C ALA A 83 2.40 -9.37 -3.10
N GLU A 84 1.71 -10.50 -3.05
CA GLU A 84 0.64 -10.84 -3.98
C GLU A 84 -0.67 -10.22 -3.48
N VAL A 85 -1.28 -9.34 -4.27
CA VAL A 85 -2.59 -8.77 -3.95
C VAL A 85 -3.67 -9.86 -4.02
N VAL A 86 -4.41 -10.04 -2.93
CA VAL A 86 -5.51 -11.01 -2.81
C VAL A 86 -6.85 -10.32 -3.04
N SER A 87 -7.07 -9.18 -2.39
CA SER A 87 -8.27 -8.38 -2.56
C SER A 87 -8.01 -6.91 -2.23
N VAL A 88 -8.79 -6.03 -2.84
CA VAL A 88 -8.80 -4.60 -2.53
C VAL A 88 -10.25 -4.21 -2.27
N SER A 89 -10.53 -3.74 -1.06
CA SER A 89 -11.83 -3.22 -0.66
C SER A 89 -11.68 -1.82 -0.07
N HIS A 90 -12.80 -1.18 0.25
CA HIS A 90 -12.81 0.08 0.98
C HIS A 90 -13.60 -0.08 2.28
N ARG A 91 -13.23 0.69 3.28
CA ARG A 91 -13.99 0.91 4.52
C ARG A 91 -14.17 2.41 4.67
N ALA A 92 -15.37 2.85 5.00
CA ALA A 92 -15.65 4.25 5.25
C ALA A 92 -16.30 4.42 6.63
N GLU A 93 -15.89 5.44 7.37
CA GLU A 93 -16.46 5.85 8.64
C GLU A 93 -16.62 7.37 8.65
N GLY A 94 -17.87 7.84 8.55
CA GLY A 94 -18.15 9.27 8.45
C GLY A 94 -17.53 9.88 7.20
N GLU A 95 -16.64 10.86 7.40
CA GLU A 95 -15.94 11.57 6.32
C GLU A 95 -14.64 10.88 5.88
N HIS A 96 -14.20 9.85 6.61
CA HIS A 96 -12.95 9.15 6.34
C HIS A 96 -13.19 7.85 5.57
N ALA A 97 -12.35 7.57 4.59
CA ALA A 97 -12.30 6.30 3.90
C ALA A 97 -10.88 5.75 3.83
N TRP A 98 -10.79 4.43 3.98
CA TRP A 98 -9.56 3.66 3.86
C TRP A 98 -9.72 2.63 2.75
N LEU A 99 -8.67 2.44 1.97
CA LEU A 99 -8.50 1.24 1.18
C LEU A 99 -7.92 0.14 2.05
N GLN A 100 -8.57 -1.01 2.02
CA GLN A 100 -8.10 -2.22 2.67
C GLN A 100 -7.50 -3.12 1.59
N VAL A 101 -6.18 -3.23 1.60
CA VAL A 101 -5.44 -4.10 0.68
C VAL A 101 -5.10 -5.37 1.42
N GLN A 102 -5.78 -6.46 1.06
CA GLN A 102 -5.41 -7.79 1.51
C GLN A 102 -4.35 -8.34 0.57
N TRP A 103 -3.22 -8.77 1.12
CA TRP A 103 -2.11 -9.30 0.36
C TRP A 103 -1.50 -10.52 1.05
N ARG A 104 -0.72 -11.28 0.29
CA ARG A 104 -0.02 -12.47 0.76
C ARG A 104 1.46 -12.33 0.41
N PRO A 105 2.37 -12.49 1.39
CA PRO A 105 3.78 -12.57 1.04
C PRO A 105 4.01 -13.76 0.10
N VAL A 106 4.84 -13.57 -0.93
CA VAL A 106 5.17 -14.65 -1.88
C VAL A 106 5.73 -15.86 -1.12
N GLY A 107 5.12 -17.04 -1.34
CA GLY A 107 5.50 -18.29 -0.68
C GLY A 107 4.90 -18.50 0.73
N ALA A 108 4.17 -17.52 1.27
CA ALA A 108 3.40 -17.70 2.50
C ALA A 108 1.99 -18.26 2.22
N ALA A 109 1.41 -18.96 3.19
CA ALA A 109 0.02 -19.46 3.11
C ALA A 109 -1.00 -18.53 3.78
N TRP A 110 -0.54 -17.52 4.51
CA TRP A 110 -1.36 -16.56 5.27
C TRP A 110 -1.40 -15.21 4.58
N THR A 111 -2.40 -14.41 4.90
CA THR A 111 -2.60 -13.07 4.34
C THR A 111 -2.43 -12.00 5.41
N GLU A 112 -2.01 -10.82 4.99
CA GLU A 112 -1.99 -9.59 5.78
C GLU A 112 -2.96 -8.58 5.17
N THR A 113 -3.34 -7.59 5.97
CA THR A 113 -4.14 -6.46 5.51
C THR A 113 -3.39 -5.17 5.79
N THR A 114 -3.30 -4.31 4.79
CA THR A 114 -2.78 -2.94 4.94
C THR A 114 -3.90 -1.95 4.68
N GLU A 115 -4.14 -1.07 5.65
CA GLU A 115 -5.06 0.04 5.49
C GLU A 115 -4.28 1.26 5.01
N VAL A 116 -4.80 1.90 3.95
CA VAL A 116 -4.26 3.12 3.36
C VAL A 116 -5.34 4.16 3.33
N THR A 117 -5.07 5.35 3.87
CA THR A 117 -6.00 6.48 3.82
C THR A 117 -6.30 6.83 2.38
N TRP A 118 -7.60 6.93 2.07
CA TRP A 118 -8.07 7.26 0.72
C TRP A 118 -8.87 8.56 0.70
N ARG A 119 -9.75 8.80 1.68
CA ARG A 119 -10.55 10.02 1.83
C ARG A 119 -10.61 10.49 3.28
#